data_AF-A0A5C5QB86-F1
#
_entry.id   AF-A0A5C5QB86-F1
#
_cell.length_a   1.000
_cell.length_b   1.000
_cell.length_c   1.000
_cell.angle_alpha   90.00
_cell.angle_beta   90.00
_cell.angle_gamma   90.00
#
_symmetry.space_group_name_H-M   'P 1'
#
loop_
_entity.id
_entity.type
_entity.pdbx_description
1 polymer ?
#
loop_
_entity_poly.entity_id
_entity_poly.type
_entity_poly.pdbx_seq_one_letter_code
_entity_poly.pdbx_strand_id
1 'polypeptide(L)'
;MIADGLSLLIDYATYLLPGLGLCALWFCLTPKTQPGLRIVILLFGFVLMRDVMTPLRLWSLSGDAQISFISNPFVLATLGALSLAVVAALARTAPELWKLIIWSRGNRAVGLALGIAAGLAIGVPLRLYQGLDIAEIAGYWPWWLSMAVLAFGGNALEEVLFRGILQGHLEHHTSALRAALISAVAFAACHSFLALTVTRIGWPILLFTLVEGLACSFIRMRYGVNAAIAAHGTAILVIATPMGLVTGG
;
A
#
# COMPACT_ATOMS: atom_id res chain seq x y z
N MET A 1 -19.19 -8.66 15.26
CA MET A 1 -17.90 -8.84 14.53
C MET A 1 -18.12 -9.04 13.03
N ILE A 2 -18.69 -10.17 12.56
CA ILE A 2 -18.85 -10.41 11.11
C ILE A 2 -19.94 -9.50 10.51
N ALA A 3 -21.11 -9.40 11.14
CA ALA A 3 -22.20 -8.55 10.65
C ALA A 3 -21.80 -7.06 10.57
N ASP A 4 -21.19 -6.53 11.64
CA ASP A 4 -20.68 -5.15 11.66
C ASP A 4 -19.59 -4.95 10.59
N GLY A 5 -18.70 -5.94 10.44
CA GLY A 5 -17.66 -5.90 9.41
C GLY A 5 -18.23 -5.93 8.00
N LEU A 6 -19.28 -6.71 7.76
CA LEU A 6 -19.97 -6.76 6.47
C LEU A 6 -20.66 -5.42 6.16
N SER A 7 -21.31 -4.80 7.16
CA SER A 7 -21.90 -3.46 6.99
C SER A 7 -20.85 -2.45 6.55
N LEU A 8 -19.68 -2.41 7.21
CA LEU A 8 -18.59 -1.50 6.85
C LEU A 8 -18.02 -1.76 5.45
N LEU A 9 -17.92 -3.03 5.05
CA LEU A 9 -17.47 -3.40 3.71
C LEU A 9 -18.50 -3.02 2.63
N ILE A 10 -19.80 -3.12 2.94
CA ILE A 10 -20.87 -2.67 2.05
C ILE A 10 -20.84 -1.16 1.91
N ASP A 11 -20.65 -0.41 3.00
CA ASP A 11 -20.50 1.04 2.96
C ASP A 11 -19.29 1.42 2.11
N TYR A 12 -18.13 0.80 2.37
CA TYR A 12 -16.92 0.98 1.57
C TYR A 12 -17.15 0.72 0.09
N ALA A 13 -17.77 -0.41 -0.26
CA ALA A 13 -18.08 -0.75 -1.65
C ALA A 13 -19.06 0.25 -2.29
N THR A 14 -20.11 0.64 -1.58
CA THR A 14 -21.15 1.56 -2.09
C THR A 14 -20.57 2.93 -2.41
N TYR A 15 -19.69 3.45 -1.56
CA TYR A 15 -19.00 4.72 -1.81
C TYR A 15 -17.94 4.61 -2.92
N LEU A 16 -17.19 3.50 -2.97
CA LEU A 16 -16.04 3.34 -3.85
C LEU A 16 -16.40 2.91 -5.29
N LEU A 17 -17.38 2.02 -5.45
CA LEU A 17 -17.69 1.38 -6.73
C LEU A 17 -18.04 2.36 -7.87
N PRO A 18 -18.79 3.46 -7.65
CA PRO A 18 -19.05 4.43 -8.72
C PRO A 18 -17.75 5.03 -9.29
N GLY A 19 -16.83 5.44 -8.41
CA GLY A 19 -15.53 5.99 -8.81
C GLY A 19 -14.65 4.97 -9.51
N LEU A 20 -14.54 3.76 -8.96
CA LEU A 20 -13.80 2.66 -9.60
C LEU A 20 -14.41 2.23 -10.93
N GLY A 21 -15.74 2.26 -11.06
CA GLY A 21 -16.43 1.97 -12.31
C GLY A 21 -16.05 2.94 -13.42
N LEU A 22 -15.95 4.24 -13.10
CA LEU A 22 -15.47 5.26 -14.04
C LEU A 22 -14.00 5.05 -14.39
N CYS A 23 -13.13 4.75 -13.42
CA CYS A 23 -11.73 4.42 -13.69
C CYS A 23 -11.60 3.17 -14.58
N ALA A 24 -12.39 2.13 -14.34
CA ALA A 24 -12.40 0.91 -15.14
C ALA A 24 -12.89 1.17 -16.57
N LEU A 25 -13.96 1.95 -16.73
CA LEU A 25 -14.45 2.35 -18.06
C LEU A 25 -13.38 3.17 -18.79
N TRP A 26 -12.78 4.16 -18.13
CA TRP A 26 -11.72 4.98 -18.70
C TRP A 26 -10.50 4.13 -19.11
N PHE A 27 -10.12 3.18 -18.27
CA PHE A 27 -9.04 2.23 -18.57
C PHE A 27 -9.37 1.36 -19.79
N CYS A 28 -10.59 0.85 -19.89
CA CYS A 28 -11.05 0.03 -21.03
C CYS A 28 -11.10 0.83 -22.34
N LEU A 29 -11.52 2.10 -22.29
CA LEU A 29 -11.57 3.00 -23.44
C LEU A 29 -10.18 3.49 -23.87
N THR A 30 -9.19 3.47 -22.97
CA THR A 30 -7.83 3.95 -23.26
C THR A 30 -7.06 2.93 -24.11
N PRO A 31 -6.55 3.30 -25.30
CA PRO A 31 -5.81 2.39 -26.17
C PRO A 31 -4.57 1.80 -25.52
N LYS A 32 -4.27 0.53 -25.84
CA LYS A 32 -3.06 -0.17 -25.36
C LYS A 32 -1.74 0.49 -25.82
N THR A 33 -1.79 1.31 -26.87
CA THR A 33 -0.65 2.11 -27.36
C THR A 33 -0.29 3.28 -26.44
N GLN A 34 -1.11 3.58 -25.43
CA GLN A 34 -0.87 4.62 -24.43
C GLN A 34 -0.66 4.02 -23.04
N PRO A 35 0.41 3.22 -22.83
CA PRO A 35 0.66 2.56 -21.54
C PRO A 35 0.79 3.55 -20.39
N GLY A 36 1.42 4.71 -20.61
CA GLY A 36 1.54 5.74 -19.57
C GLY A 36 0.20 6.22 -19.02
N LEU A 37 -0.78 6.50 -19.88
CA LEU A 37 -2.11 6.92 -19.45
C LEU A 37 -2.84 5.79 -18.70
N ARG A 38 -2.75 4.56 -19.20
CA ARG A 38 -3.31 3.38 -18.53
C ARG A 38 -2.73 3.22 -17.13
N ILE A 39 -1.44 3.44 -16.94
CA ILE A 39 -0.77 3.42 -15.63
C ILE A 39 -1.32 4.52 -14.72
N VAL A 40 -1.44 5.75 -15.22
CA VAL A 40 -2.00 6.88 -14.44
C VAL A 40 -3.41 6.57 -13.95
N ILE A 41 -4.26 5.96 -14.79
CA ILE A 41 -5.63 5.57 -14.40
C ILE A 41 -5.60 4.53 -13.28
N LEU A 42 -4.71 3.55 -13.34
CA LEU A 42 -4.56 2.55 -12.28
C LEU A 42 -4.07 3.17 -10.97
N LEU A 43 -3.09 4.07 -11.03
CA LEU A 43 -2.59 4.79 -9.85
C LEU A 43 -3.70 5.67 -9.24
N PHE A 44 -4.48 6.35 -10.07
CA PHE A 44 -5.61 7.15 -9.61
C PHE A 44 -6.69 6.29 -8.96
N GLY A 45 -7.07 5.17 -9.58
CA GLY A 45 -8.00 4.20 -8.98
C GLY A 45 -7.50 3.65 -7.64
N PHE A 46 -6.20 3.39 -7.53
CA PHE A 46 -5.58 2.99 -6.27
C PHE A 46 -5.66 4.08 -5.19
N VAL A 47 -5.33 5.34 -5.53
CA VAL A 47 -5.44 6.47 -4.60
C VAL A 47 -6.88 6.62 -4.09
N LEU A 48 -7.89 6.45 -4.95
CA LEU A 48 -9.29 6.46 -4.54
C LEU A 48 -9.62 5.34 -3.53
N MET A 49 -9.19 4.10 -3.81
CA MET A 49 -9.39 2.97 -2.87
C MET A 49 -8.80 3.27 -1.50
N ARG A 50 -7.53 3.70 -1.48
CA ARG A 50 -6.80 4.00 -0.25
C ARG A 50 -7.43 5.17 0.53
N ASP A 51 -7.71 6.29 -0.13
CA ASP A 51 -8.12 7.51 0.57
C ASP A 51 -9.56 7.45 1.08
N VAL A 52 -10.45 6.67 0.44
CA VAL A 52 -11.82 6.42 0.93
C VAL A 52 -11.84 5.64 2.25
N MET A 53 -10.77 4.90 2.57
CA MET A 53 -10.67 4.18 3.85
C MET A 53 -10.65 5.12 5.06
N THR A 54 -10.15 6.36 4.93
CA THR A 54 -10.04 7.30 6.05
C THR A 54 -11.39 7.86 6.51
N PRO A 55 -12.24 8.46 5.65
CA PRO A 55 -13.55 8.96 6.08
C PRO A 55 -14.47 7.85 6.61
N LEU A 56 -14.27 6.59 6.17
CA LEU A 56 -15.00 5.42 6.66
C LEU A 56 -14.39 4.77 7.90
N ARG A 57 -13.36 5.40 8.50
CA ARG A 57 -12.69 4.94 9.72
C ARG A 57 -12.15 3.51 9.63
N LEU A 58 -11.76 3.08 8.43
CA LEU A 58 -11.07 1.81 8.22
C LEU A 58 -9.58 1.92 8.57
N TRP A 59 -9.02 3.12 8.43
CA TRP A 59 -7.70 3.49 8.93
C TRP A 59 -7.63 4.99 9.29
N SER A 60 -6.68 5.39 10.12
CA SER A 60 -6.40 6.77 10.51
C SER A 60 -4.91 6.98 10.72
N LEU A 61 -4.47 8.22 10.53
CA LEU A 61 -3.11 8.67 10.79
C LEU A 61 -3.15 9.74 11.88
N SER A 62 -2.29 9.62 12.89
CA SER A 62 -2.09 10.64 13.92
C SER A 62 -0.74 11.36 13.76
N GLY A 63 -0.58 12.50 14.44
CA GLY A 63 0.63 13.32 14.37
C GLY A 63 1.91 12.60 14.84
N ASP A 64 1.78 11.55 15.66
CA ASP A 64 2.89 10.78 16.22
C ASP A 64 3.38 9.65 15.30
N ALA A 65 3.15 9.80 13.99
CA ALA A 65 3.44 8.78 12.98
C ALA A 65 2.77 7.42 13.27
N GLN A 66 1.60 7.45 13.90
CA GLN A 66 0.81 6.25 14.18
C GLN A 66 -0.18 6.00 13.04
N ILE A 67 -0.10 4.80 12.47
CA ILE A 67 -1.12 4.30 11.54
C ILE A 67 -2.02 3.36 12.33
N SER A 68 -3.28 3.76 12.51
CA SER A 68 -4.28 2.94 13.19
C SER A 68 -5.24 2.35 12.17
N PHE A 69 -5.50 1.07 12.27
CA PHE A 69 -6.45 0.34 11.44
C PHE A 69 -7.63 -0.14 12.27
N ILE A 70 -8.76 -0.33 11.63
CA ILE A 70 -9.95 -0.85 12.28
C ILE A 70 -9.65 -2.14 13.07
N SER A 71 -10.21 -2.24 14.27
CA SER A 71 -9.98 -3.37 15.18
C SER A 71 -10.71 -4.66 14.78
N ASN A 72 -11.45 -4.64 13.67
CA ASN A 72 -12.21 -5.79 13.17
C ASN A 72 -11.31 -6.67 12.26
N PRO A 73 -10.87 -7.86 12.71
CA PRO A 73 -9.93 -8.70 11.94
C PRO A 73 -10.53 -9.19 10.62
N PHE A 74 -11.85 -9.44 10.58
CA PHE A 74 -12.55 -9.87 9.37
C PHE A 74 -12.45 -8.81 8.26
N VAL A 75 -12.59 -7.53 8.60
CA VAL A 75 -12.48 -6.42 7.65
C VAL A 75 -11.06 -6.33 7.10
N LEU A 76 -10.03 -6.40 7.96
CA LEU A 76 -8.63 -6.34 7.54
C LEU A 76 -8.26 -7.48 6.58
N ALA A 77 -8.63 -8.72 6.95
CA ALA A 77 -8.37 -9.88 6.11
C ALA A 77 -9.09 -9.77 4.76
N THR A 78 -10.32 -9.28 4.75
CA THR A 78 -11.10 -9.09 3.52
C THR A 78 -10.48 -8.04 2.61
N LEU A 79 -10.08 -6.88 3.15
CA LEU A 79 -9.42 -5.83 2.37
C LEU A 79 -8.08 -6.30 1.79
N GLY A 80 -7.28 -7.04 2.56
CA GLY A 80 -6.04 -7.65 2.07
C GLY A 80 -6.29 -8.66 0.95
N ALA A 81 -7.27 -9.55 1.11
CA ALA A 81 -7.65 -10.53 0.10
C ALA A 81 -8.20 -9.87 -1.18
N LEU A 82 -9.03 -8.82 -1.05
CA LEU A 82 -9.55 -8.05 -2.18
C LEU A 82 -8.42 -7.34 -2.94
N SER A 83 -7.41 -6.83 -2.24
CA SER A 83 -6.23 -6.22 -2.87
C SER A 83 -5.47 -7.23 -3.74
N LEU A 84 -5.28 -8.46 -3.25
CA LEU A 84 -4.70 -9.56 -4.04
C LEU A 84 -5.60 -9.98 -5.21
N ALA A 85 -6.93 -9.94 -5.03
CA ALA A 85 -7.88 -10.20 -6.12
C ALA A 85 -7.77 -9.15 -7.23
N VAL A 86 -7.56 -7.88 -6.89
CA VAL A 86 -7.29 -6.80 -7.86
C VAL A 86 -5.97 -7.06 -8.59
N VAL A 87 -4.90 -7.45 -7.89
CA VAL A 87 -3.62 -7.84 -8.52
C VAL A 87 -3.83 -8.99 -9.52
N ALA A 88 -4.59 -10.02 -9.14
CA ALA A 88 -4.92 -11.13 -10.03
C ALA A 88 -5.80 -10.72 -11.23
N ALA A 89 -6.72 -9.77 -11.04
CA ALA A 89 -7.53 -9.21 -12.11
C ALA A 89 -6.69 -8.40 -13.10
N LEU A 90 -5.71 -7.63 -12.61
CA LEU A 90 -4.76 -6.89 -13.45
C LEU A 90 -3.94 -7.82 -14.33
N ALA A 91 -3.47 -8.96 -13.81
CA ALA A 91 -2.74 -9.95 -14.59
C ALA A 91 -3.52 -10.46 -15.81
N ARG A 92 -4.85 -10.56 -15.68
CA ARG A 92 -5.74 -11.03 -16.75
C ARG A 92 -6.19 -9.93 -17.71
N THR A 93 -6.47 -8.74 -17.18
CA THR A 93 -7.10 -7.64 -17.95
C THR A 93 -6.08 -6.73 -18.63
N ALA A 94 -4.85 -6.66 -18.10
CA ALA A 94 -3.77 -5.82 -18.60
C ALA A 94 -2.46 -6.61 -18.77
N PRO A 95 -2.45 -7.72 -19.54
CA PRO A 95 -1.27 -8.57 -19.70
C PRO A 95 -0.08 -7.81 -20.31
N GLU A 96 -0.32 -6.73 -21.05
CA GLU A 96 0.74 -5.85 -21.56
C GLU A 96 1.48 -5.11 -20.46
N LEU A 97 0.77 -4.63 -19.43
CA LEU A 97 1.37 -3.96 -18.27
C LEU A 97 2.01 -4.99 -17.33
N TRP A 98 1.40 -6.17 -17.20
CA TRP A 98 1.91 -7.26 -16.39
C TRP A 98 3.31 -7.72 -16.81
N LYS A 99 3.62 -7.65 -18.11
CA LYS A 99 4.96 -7.99 -18.65
C LYS A 99 6.07 -7.03 -18.19
N LEU A 100 5.73 -5.84 -17.70
CA LEU A 100 6.70 -4.88 -17.15
C LEU A 100 7.21 -5.31 -15.77
N ILE A 101 6.52 -6.23 -15.12
CA ILE A 101 6.78 -6.60 -13.73
C ILE A 101 7.94 -7.58 -13.65
N ILE A 102 8.99 -7.17 -12.95
CA ILE A 102 10.10 -8.04 -12.56
C ILE A 102 9.81 -8.59 -11.17
N TRP A 103 9.19 -9.78 -11.11
CA TRP A 103 8.77 -10.40 -9.85
C TRP A 103 9.92 -10.68 -8.90
N SER A 104 11.00 -11.25 -9.43
CA SER A 104 12.21 -11.59 -8.68
C SER A 104 13.43 -11.46 -9.56
N ARG A 105 14.55 -11.01 -8.98
CA ARG A 105 15.86 -10.93 -9.62
C ARG A 105 16.95 -11.40 -8.65
N GLY A 106 17.96 -12.11 -9.14
CA GLY A 106 19.04 -12.63 -8.31
C GLY A 106 18.56 -13.67 -7.27
N ASN A 107 19.23 -13.72 -6.12
CA ASN A 107 18.88 -14.66 -5.05
C ASN A 107 17.62 -14.19 -4.30
N ARG A 108 16.54 -14.98 -4.41
CA ARG A 108 15.23 -14.68 -3.83
C ARG A 108 15.25 -14.60 -2.30
N ALA A 109 15.99 -15.50 -1.64
CA ALA A 109 16.07 -15.52 -0.18
C ALA A 109 16.78 -14.27 0.34
N VAL A 110 17.88 -13.88 -0.31
CA VAL A 110 18.60 -12.64 0.00
C VAL A 110 17.70 -11.42 -0.25
N GLY A 111 16.97 -11.40 -1.36
CA GLY A 111 16.02 -10.32 -1.67
C GLY A 111 14.93 -10.17 -0.61
N LEU A 112 14.30 -11.28 -0.19
CA LEU A 112 13.28 -11.27 0.85
C LEU A 112 13.87 -10.84 2.21
N ALA A 113 15.04 -11.37 2.58
CA ALA A 113 15.71 -11.00 3.83
C ALA A 113 16.05 -9.50 3.88
N LEU A 114 16.57 -8.94 2.78
CA LEU A 114 16.86 -7.50 2.68
C LEU A 114 15.58 -6.66 2.62
N GLY A 115 14.52 -7.17 1.99
CA GLY A 115 13.19 -6.58 2.03
C GLY A 115 12.70 -6.42 3.47
N ILE A 116 12.59 -7.53 4.19
CA ILE A 116 12.19 -7.54 5.61
C ILE A 116 13.11 -6.65 6.44
N ALA A 117 14.42 -6.73 6.26
CA ALA A 117 15.38 -5.90 7.00
C ALA A 117 15.17 -4.40 6.77
N ALA A 118 14.89 -3.97 5.53
CA ALA A 118 14.58 -2.59 5.23
C ALA A 118 13.23 -2.15 5.83
N GLY A 119 12.21 -3.02 5.76
CA GLY A 119 10.93 -2.78 6.40
C GLY A 119 11.07 -2.61 7.92
N LEU A 120 11.87 -3.45 8.57
CA LEU A 120 12.20 -3.31 9.99
C LEU A 120 12.99 -2.03 10.28
N ALA A 121 13.95 -1.66 9.42
CA ALA A 121 14.75 -0.45 9.59
C ALA A 121 13.88 0.83 9.53
N ILE A 122 12.77 0.80 8.78
CA ILE A 122 11.79 1.88 8.73
C ILE A 122 10.81 1.78 9.91
N GLY A 123 10.24 0.61 10.13
CA GLY A 123 9.13 0.44 11.07
C GLY A 123 9.53 0.42 12.54
N VAL A 124 10.66 -0.20 12.91
CA VAL A 124 11.07 -0.35 14.31
C VAL A 124 11.32 1.01 14.99
N PRO A 125 12.08 1.96 14.40
CA PRO A 125 12.26 3.28 15.01
C PRO A 125 10.93 4.00 15.28
N LEU A 126 9.99 3.92 14.33
CA LEU A 126 8.66 4.52 14.48
C LEU A 126 7.85 3.80 15.56
N ARG A 127 7.90 2.47 15.60
CA ARG A 127 7.21 1.69 16.63
C ARG A 127 7.73 1.98 18.04
N LEU A 128 9.05 2.16 18.18
CA LEU A 128 9.66 2.57 19.45
C LEU A 128 9.25 3.99 19.83
N TYR A 129 9.20 4.91 18.86
CA TYR A 129 8.73 6.28 19.08
C TYR A 129 7.26 6.33 19.53
N GLN A 130 6.40 5.45 19.01
CA GLN A 130 4.99 5.33 19.42
C GLN A 130 4.80 4.90 20.89
N GLY A 131 5.79 4.27 21.52
CA GLY A 131 5.76 3.93 22.96
C GLY A 131 4.66 2.94 23.37
N LEU A 132 4.14 2.13 22.44
CA LEU A 132 2.98 1.26 22.69
C LEU A 132 3.35 -0.07 23.35
N ASP A 133 2.72 -0.37 24.48
CA ASP A 133 2.77 -1.70 25.09
C ASP A 133 1.75 -2.64 24.44
N ILE A 134 2.26 -3.68 23.77
CA ILE A 134 1.44 -4.70 23.09
C ILE A 134 0.65 -5.53 24.10
N ALA A 135 1.18 -5.71 25.32
CA ALA A 135 0.53 -6.51 26.36
C ALA A 135 -0.80 -5.90 26.83
N GLU A 136 -0.96 -4.59 26.67
CA GLU A 136 -2.17 -3.85 27.06
C GLU A 136 -3.27 -3.90 25.98
N ILE A 137 -2.95 -4.41 24.78
CA ILE A 137 -3.87 -4.44 23.65
C ILE A 137 -4.67 -5.76 23.65
N ALA A 138 -5.89 -5.70 24.19
CA ALA A 138 -6.82 -6.83 24.15
C ALA A 138 -7.08 -7.30 22.71
N GLY A 139 -6.95 -8.61 22.46
CA GLY A 139 -7.19 -9.19 21.14
C GLY A 139 -6.13 -8.88 20.09
N TYR A 140 -4.94 -8.40 20.49
CA TYR A 140 -3.88 -8.02 19.57
C TYR A 140 -3.46 -9.14 18.61
N TRP A 141 -3.24 -10.36 19.08
CA TRP A 141 -2.70 -11.43 18.23
C TRP A 141 -3.63 -11.84 17.07
N PRO A 142 -4.93 -12.10 17.29
CA PRO A 142 -5.88 -12.30 16.18
C PRO A 142 -5.94 -11.10 15.23
N TRP A 143 -5.94 -9.88 15.76
CA TRP A 143 -5.95 -8.66 14.96
C TRP A 143 -4.67 -8.54 14.11
N TRP A 144 -3.51 -8.82 14.70
CA TRP A 144 -2.20 -8.72 14.05
C TRP A 144 -2.06 -9.71 12.90
N LEU A 145 -2.60 -10.92 13.03
CA LEU A 145 -2.63 -11.89 11.92
C LEU A 145 -3.46 -11.39 10.74
N SER A 146 -4.63 -10.82 10.98
CA SER A 146 -5.44 -10.21 9.92
C SER A 146 -4.81 -8.93 9.38
N MET A 147 -4.13 -8.15 10.22
CA MET A 147 -3.34 -7.00 9.82
C MET A 147 -2.18 -7.42 8.93
N ALA A 148 -1.55 -8.57 9.16
CA ALA A 148 -0.52 -9.10 8.27
C ALA A 148 -1.10 -9.42 6.88
N VAL A 149 -2.31 -9.97 6.80
CA VAL A 149 -3.00 -10.18 5.50
C VAL A 149 -3.21 -8.86 4.77
N LEU A 150 -3.65 -7.80 5.47
CA LEU A 150 -3.79 -6.47 4.88
C LEU A 150 -2.43 -5.85 4.51
N ALA A 151 -1.46 -5.91 5.41
CA ALA A 151 -0.15 -5.30 5.22
C ALA A 151 0.59 -5.95 4.05
N PHE A 152 0.51 -7.26 3.83
CA PHE A 152 1.13 -7.86 2.66
C PHE A 152 0.23 -7.80 1.42
N GLY A 153 -1.09 -7.96 1.56
CA GLY A 153 -2.03 -7.97 0.43
C GLY A 153 -2.30 -6.59 -0.16
N GLY A 154 -2.57 -5.59 0.68
CA GLY A 154 -2.74 -4.19 0.30
C GLY A 154 -1.47 -3.63 -0.32
N ASN A 155 -0.33 -3.81 0.35
CA ASN A 155 0.94 -3.31 -0.17
C ASN A 155 1.44 -4.12 -1.37
N ALA A 156 0.99 -5.37 -1.59
CA ALA A 156 1.24 -6.06 -2.85
C ALA A 156 0.60 -5.33 -4.04
N LEU A 157 -0.62 -4.81 -3.88
CA LEU A 157 -1.25 -3.99 -4.91
C LEU A 157 -0.44 -2.72 -5.17
N GLU A 158 -0.02 -2.02 -4.12
CA GLU A 158 0.81 -0.80 -4.23
C GLU A 158 2.12 -1.07 -4.95
N GLU A 159 2.87 -2.08 -4.52
CA GLU A 159 4.17 -2.39 -5.09
C GLU A 159 4.05 -2.94 -6.52
N VAL A 160 2.99 -3.67 -6.86
CA VAL A 160 2.73 -4.06 -8.25
C VAL A 160 2.51 -2.82 -9.13
N LEU A 161 1.76 -1.82 -8.66
CA LEU A 161 1.50 -0.61 -9.43
C LEU A 161 2.74 0.30 -9.55
N PHE A 162 3.39 0.62 -8.44
CA PHE A 162 4.50 1.58 -8.42
C PHE A 162 5.84 0.96 -8.83
N ARG A 163 6.20 -0.20 -8.27
CA ARG A 163 7.51 -0.85 -8.47
C ARG A 163 7.46 -1.88 -9.59
N GLY A 164 6.32 -2.54 -9.80
CA GLY A 164 6.12 -3.44 -10.94
C GLY A 164 5.92 -2.66 -12.23
N ILE A 165 4.78 -1.98 -12.33
CA ILE A 165 4.28 -1.42 -13.59
C ILE A 165 4.90 -0.05 -13.89
N LEU A 166 4.78 0.94 -12.99
CA LEU A 166 5.28 2.30 -13.24
C LEU A 166 6.81 2.31 -13.39
N GLN A 167 7.54 1.76 -12.43
CA GLN A 167 9.01 1.70 -12.51
C GLN A 167 9.46 0.86 -13.71
N GLY A 168 8.82 -0.27 -13.99
CA GLY A 168 9.13 -1.09 -15.18
C GLY A 168 8.89 -0.35 -16.49
N HIS A 169 7.80 0.43 -16.59
CA HIS A 169 7.53 1.28 -17.75
C HIS A 169 8.61 2.36 -17.93
N LEU A 170 9.01 3.03 -16.84
CA LEU A 170 10.02 4.09 -16.87
C LEU A 170 11.41 3.56 -17.25
N GLU A 171 11.75 2.32 -16.88
CA GLU A 171 13.01 1.67 -17.26
C GLU A 171 13.17 1.48 -18.79
N HIS A 172 12.08 1.53 -19.57
CA HIS A 172 12.15 1.55 -21.03
C HIS A 172 12.51 2.93 -21.63
N HIS A 173 12.39 4.00 -20.84
CA HIS A 173 12.52 5.38 -21.31
C HIS A 173 13.68 6.14 -20.62
N THR A 174 14.23 5.58 -19.55
CA THR A 174 15.32 6.18 -18.78
C THR A 174 16.15 5.11 -18.07
N SER A 175 17.28 5.49 -17.46
CA SER A 175 18.08 4.60 -16.62
C SER A 175 17.29 4.06 -15.43
N ALA A 176 17.68 2.86 -14.95
CA ALA A 176 17.03 2.19 -13.82
C ALA A 176 17.02 3.03 -12.53
N LEU A 177 18.12 3.74 -12.26
CA LEU A 177 18.21 4.66 -11.12
C LEU A 177 17.16 5.78 -11.23
N ARG A 178 17.06 6.43 -12.39
CA ARG A 178 16.10 7.52 -12.58
C ARG A 178 14.65 7.01 -12.55
N ALA A 179 14.39 5.82 -13.10
CA ALA A 179 13.07 5.17 -12.98
C ALA A 179 12.70 4.87 -11.52
N ALA A 180 13.64 4.37 -10.71
CA ALA A 180 13.43 4.13 -9.28
C ALA A 180 13.12 5.42 -8.52
N LEU A 181 13.91 6.48 -8.74
CA LEU A 181 13.69 7.79 -8.13
C LEU A 181 12.34 8.40 -8.53
N ILE A 182 11.97 8.35 -9.81
CA ILE A 182 10.67 8.85 -10.28
C ILE A 182 9.53 8.04 -9.66
N SER A 183 9.63 6.72 -9.58
CA SER A 183 8.62 5.87 -8.95
C SER A 183 8.43 6.21 -7.46
N ALA A 184 9.53 6.41 -6.72
CA ALA A 184 9.49 6.81 -5.32
C ALA A 184 8.86 8.21 -5.11
N VAL A 185 9.22 9.18 -5.96
CA VAL A 185 8.63 10.53 -5.91
C VAL A 185 7.15 10.50 -6.29
N ALA A 186 6.77 9.74 -7.32
CA ALA A 186 5.37 9.57 -7.71
C ALA A 186 4.54 8.91 -6.60
N PHE A 187 5.10 7.90 -5.92
CA PHE A 187 4.50 7.27 -4.75
C PHE A 187 4.24 8.29 -3.64
N ALA A 188 5.23 9.08 -3.24
CA ALA A 188 5.05 10.13 -2.23
C ALA A 188 4.05 11.20 -2.68
N ALA A 189 4.12 11.62 -3.96
CA ALA A 189 3.18 12.60 -4.51
C ALA A 189 1.73 12.11 -4.49
N CYS A 190 1.49 10.81 -4.72
CA CYS A 190 0.16 10.20 -4.61
C CYS A 190 -0.38 10.20 -3.17
N HIS A 191 0.44 10.49 -2.16
CA HIS A 191 0.01 10.67 -0.77
C HIS A 191 -0.28 12.13 -0.40
N SER A 192 -0.16 13.08 -1.34
CA SER A 192 -0.39 14.51 -1.07
C SER A 192 -1.81 14.82 -0.60
N PHE A 193 -2.82 14.17 -1.18
CA PHE A 193 -4.21 14.37 -0.75
C PHE A 193 -4.42 13.86 0.68
N LEU A 194 -3.94 12.66 0.98
CA LEU A 194 -3.92 12.08 2.33
C LEU A 194 -3.20 13.02 3.32
N ALA A 195 -2.02 13.51 2.96
CA ALA A 195 -1.18 14.34 3.81
C ALA A 195 -1.76 15.72 4.09
N LEU A 196 -2.25 16.41 3.06
CA LEU A 196 -2.62 17.82 3.13
C LEU A 196 -4.10 18.03 3.43
N THR A 197 -4.96 17.13 2.95
CA THR A 197 -6.42 17.32 3.03
C THR A 197 -7.06 16.40 4.07
N VAL A 198 -6.81 15.10 3.94
CA VAL A 198 -7.51 14.08 4.74
C VAL A 198 -7.04 14.11 6.20
N THR A 199 -5.72 14.21 6.42
CA THR A 199 -5.13 14.13 7.77
C THR A 199 -4.66 15.48 8.31
N ARG A 200 -4.26 16.40 7.41
CA ARG A 200 -3.61 17.68 7.72
C ARG A 200 -2.28 17.58 8.49
N ILE A 201 -1.66 16.39 8.52
CA ILE A 201 -0.33 16.19 9.12
C ILE A 201 0.76 16.82 8.23
N GLY A 202 0.56 16.82 6.91
CA GLY A 202 1.42 17.52 5.97
C GLY A 202 2.73 16.80 5.66
N TRP A 203 3.85 17.54 5.72
CA TRP A 203 5.16 17.07 5.26
C TRP A 203 5.68 15.76 5.90
N PRO A 204 5.37 15.40 7.18
CA PRO A 204 5.85 14.15 7.75
C PRO A 204 5.36 12.92 6.98
N ILE A 205 4.10 12.92 6.51
CA ILE A 205 3.56 11.83 5.68
C ILE A 205 4.30 11.76 4.33
N LEU A 206 4.58 12.91 3.72
CA LEU A 206 5.29 12.96 2.45
C LEU A 206 6.74 12.49 2.59
N LEU A 207 7.42 12.85 3.68
CA LEU A 207 8.77 12.36 3.94
C LEU A 207 8.79 10.86 4.21
N PHE A 208 7.88 10.37 5.07
CA PHE A 208 7.75 8.94 5.37
C PHE A 208 7.54 8.12 4.10
N THR A 209 6.53 8.50 3.31
CA THR A 209 6.21 7.81 2.05
C THR A 209 7.32 7.96 1.01
N LEU A 210 8.10 9.05 1.02
CA LEU A 210 9.28 9.17 0.15
C LEU A 210 10.41 8.21 0.57
N VAL A 211 10.69 8.09 1.87
CA VAL A 211 11.74 7.18 2.39
C VAL A 211 11.38 5.73 2.09
N GLU A 212 10.15 5.32 2.38
CA GLU A 212 9.60 4.01 2.02
C GLU A 212 9.59 3.81 0.50
N GLY A 213 9.14 4.85 -0.21
CA GLY A 213 9.31 5.14 -1.63
C GLY A 213 10.61 4.61 -2.20
N LEU A 214 11.69 5.24 -1.74
CA LEU A 214 13.06 5.01 -2.14
C LEU A 214 13.50 3.59 -1.77
N ALA A 215 13.32 3.17 -0.51
CA ALA A 215 13.74 1.85 -0.05
C ALA A 215 13.17 0.72 -0.93
N CYS A 216 11.86 0.73 -1.16
CA CYS A 216 11.19 -0.28 -1.98
C CYS A 216 11.62 -0.22 -3.45
N SER A 217 11.81 0.99 -4.02
CA SER A 217 12.25 1.16 -5.42
C SER A 217 13.66 0.64 -5.67
N PHE A 218 14.59 0.86 -4.74
CA PHE A 218 15.97 0.37 -4.80
C PHE A 218 16.05 -1.13 -4.58
N ILE A 219 15.29 -1.66 -3.63
CA ILE A 219 15.19 -3.10 -3.39
C ILE A 219 14.60 -3.80 -4.63
N ARG A 220 13.53 -3.27 -5.21
CA ARG A 220 12.96 -3.80 -6.46
C ARG A 220 13.98 -3.77 -7.60
N MET A 221 14.75 -2.69 -7.74
CA MET A 221 15.76 -2.58 -8.80
C MET A 221 16.77 -3.74 -8.76
N ARG A 222 17.13 -4.23 -7.57
CA ARG A 222 18.09 -5.32 -7.40
C ARG A 222 17.45 -6.71 -7.32
N TYR A 223 16.31 -6.85 -6.65
CA TYR A 223 15.73 -8.13 -6.25
C TYR A 223 14.32 -8.41 -6.75
N GLY A 224 13.66 -7.44 -7.40
CA GLY A 224 12.30 -7.56 -7.93
C GLY A 224 11.20 -7.19 -6.94
N VAL A 225 9.96 -7.19 -7.42
CA VAL A 225 8.78 -6.69 -6.70
C VAL A 225 8.50 -7.48 -5.43
N ASN A 226 8.73 -8.79 -5.40
CA ASN A 226 8.49 -9.58 -4.18
C ASN A 226 9.32 -9.09 -2.97
N ALA A 227 10.54 -8.62 -3.21
CA ALA A 227 11.39 -8.06 -2.16
C ALA A 227 10.89 -6.67 -1.71
N ALA A 228 10.32 -5.87 -2.62
CA ALA A 228 9.70 -4.60 -2.28
C ALA A 228 8.38 -4.79 -1.49
N ILE A 229 7.57 -5.79 -1.86
CA ILE A 229 6.38 -6.19 -1.08
C ILE A 229 6.78 -6.58 0.34
N ALA A 230 7.86 -7.34 0.49
CA ALA A 230 8.38 -7.70 1.80
C ALA A 230 8.80 -6.45 2.61
N ALA A 231 9.49 -5.49 1.99
CA ALA A 231 9.89 -4.24 2.65
C ALA A 231 8.68 -3.41 3.10
N HIS A 232 7.78 -3.11 2.17
CA HIS A 232 6.61 -2.28 2.42
C HIS A 232 5.66 -2.94 3.43
N GLY A 233 5.29 -4.20 3.18
CA GLY A 233 4.40 -4.95 4.07
C GLY A 233 4.95 -5.09 5.49
N THR A 234 6.27 -5.31 5.64
CA THR A 234 6.90 -5.35 6.96
C THR A 234 6.89 -3.99 7.65
N ALA A 235 7.20 -2.89 6.95
CA ALA A 235 7.17 -1.55 7.54
C ALA A 235 5.77 -1.23 8.10
N ILE A 236 4.73 -1.43 7.28
CA ILE A 236 3.34 -1.17 7.68
C ILE A 236 2.89 -2.08 8.82
N LEU A 237 3.20 -3.38 8.77
CA LEU A 237 2.81 -4.32 9.82
C LEU A 237 3.43 -3.96 11.19
N VAL A 238 4.65 -3.43 11.20
CA VAL A 238 5.36 -3.06 12.44
C VAL A 238 4.77 -1.79 13.06
N ILE A 239 4.38 -0.81 12.26
CA ILE A 239 3.86 0.48 12.75
C ILE A 239 2.33 0.51 12.92
N ALA A 240 1.63 -0.51 12.43
CA ALA A 240 0.18 -0.61 12.52
C ALA A 240 -0.30 -0.81 13.96
N THR A 241 -1.44 -0.21 14.28
CA THR A 241 -2.09 -0.30 15.59
C THR A 241 -3.60 -0.49 15.43
N PRO A 242 -4.30 -1.18 16.35
CA PRO A 242 -5.75 -1.21 16.31
C PRO A 242 -6.34 0.12 16.76
N MET A 243 -7.43 0.55 16.12
CA MET A 243 -8.21 1.72 16.54
C MET A 243 -8.93 1.49 17.87
N GLY A 244 -9.03 2.54 18.69
CA GLY A 244 -9.73 2.48 19.98
C GLY A 244 -8.81 2.24 21.18
N LEU A 245 -7.49 2.36 21.00
CA LEU A 245 -6.50 2.34 22.09
C LEU A 245 -6.23 3.70 22.75
N VAL A 246 -7.11 4.70 22.58
CA VAL A 246 -7.04 5.93 23.38
C VAL A 246 -8.20 5.95 24.37
N THR A 247 -8.04 5.20 25.45
CA THR A 247 -8.64 5.56 26.74
C THR A 247 -7.47 5.89 27.68
N GLY A 248 -7.09 7.17 27.77
CA GLY A 248 -6.05 7.60 28.70
C GLY A 248 -5.46 8.97 28.38
N GLY A 249 -6.26 10.02 28.60
CA GLY A 249 -5.86 11.43 28.67
C GLY A 249 -6.91 12.18 29.46
#